data_AF-V7H9W1-F1
#
_entry.id   AF-V7H9W1-F1
#
_cell.length_a   1.000
_cell.length_b   1.000
_cell.length_c   1.000
_cell.angle_alpha   90.00
_cell.angle_beta   90.00
_cell.angle_gamma   90.00
#
_symmetry.space_group_name_H-M   'P 1'
#
loop_
_entity.id
_entity.type
_entity.pdbx_description
1 polymer ?
#
loop_
_entity_poly.entity_id
_entity_poly.type
_entity_poly.pdbx_seq_one_letter_code
_entity_poly.pdbx_strand_id
1 'polypeptide(L)'
;MGMSGISKSQVSRLCEEIDGKVKAFLERPIEGDWPYLWIDATYLKRRGGRIVSVAVIIAVGVNADGRREVLGMEVGTSEAEPIWTEFLRKLTRRDRAASSSSSPMPMKASRRPSPRCCARHGRGAASTS
;
A
#
# COMPACT_ATOMS: atom_id res chain seq x y z
N MET A 1 35.80 4.52 -19.89
CA MET A 1 35.82 3.67 -18.68
C MET A 1 34.37 3.46 -18.24
N GLY A 2 33.59 2.61 -18.90
CA GLY A 2 33.61 1.16 -18.65
C GLY A 2 32.91 0.85 -17.32
N MET A 3 31.58 1.02 -17.25
CA MET A 3 30.81 0.50 -16.10
C MET A 3 30.93 -1.02 -16.13
N SER A 4 31.89 -1.56 -15.37
CA SER A 4 32.02 -2.99 -15.14
C SER A 4 30.68 -3.53 -14.65
N GLY A 5 30.13 -4.48 -15.40
CA GLY A 5 28.77 -4.99 -15.19
C GLY A 5 28.52 -5.37 -13.74
N ILE A 6 27.47 -4.79 -13.16
CA ILE A 6 26.99 -5.15 -11.83
C ILE A 6 26.67 -6.65 -11.85
N SER A 7 27.35 -7.42 -11.00
CA SER A 7 27.16 -8.87 -10.94
C SER A 7 25.80 -9.21 -10.30
N LYS A 8 25.24 -10.39 -10.62
CA LYS A 8 23.97 -10.85 -10.02
C LYS A 8 24.02 -10.85 -8.49
N SER A 9 25.15 -11.23 -7.91
CA SER A 9 25.34 -11.22 -6.45
C SER A 9 25.40 -9.81 -5.87
N GLN A 10 25.96 -8.85 -6.61
CA GLN A 10 25.96 -7.44 -6.21
C GLN A 10 24.56 -6.82 -6.28
N VAL A 11 23.76 -7.15 -7.31
CA VAL A 11 22.34 -6.74 -7.37
C VAL A 11 21.55 -7.33 -6.21
N SER A 12 21.70 -8.63 -5.91
CA SER A 12 20.97 -9.29 -4.81
C SER A 12 21.24 -8.62 -3.46
N ARG A 13 22.52 -8.37 -3.14
CA ARG A 13 22.91 -7.70 -1.89
C ARG A 13 22.30 -6.31 -1.78
N LEU A 14 22.31 -5.54 -2.87
CA LEU A 14 21.71 -4.21 -2.88
C LEU A 14 20.19 -4.26 -2.69
N CYS A 15 19.51 -5.24 -3.30
CA CYS A 15 18.08 -5.46 -3.07
C CYS A 15 17.79 -5.81 -1.61
N GLU A 16 18.57 -6.70 -1.00
CA GLU A 16 18.42 -7.07 0.42
C GLU A 16 18.59 -5.86 1.36
N GLU A 17 19.56 -4.98 1.09
CA GLU A 17 19.75 -3.75 1.85
C GLU A 17 18.54 -2.80 1.71
N ILE A 18 18.03 -2.65 0.50
CA ILE A 18 16.85 -1.82 0.22
C ILE A 18 15.62 -2.41 0.92
N ASP A 19 15.44 -3.73 0.92
CA ASP A 19 14.34 -4.41 1.59
C ASP A 19 14.35 -4.12 3.10
N GLY A 20 15.54 -4.11 3.71
CA GLY A 20 15.72 -3.71 5.11
C GLY A 20 15.27 -2.27 5.38
N LYS A 21 15.66 -1.33 4.51
CA LYS A 21 15.25 0.09 4.61
C LYS A 21 13.74 0.27 4.40
N VAL A 22 13.16 -0.45 3.44
CA VAL A 22 11.71 -0.44 3.18
C VAL A 22 10.96 -0.97 4.40
N LYS A 23 11.42 -2.07 5.00
CA LYS A 23 10.81 -2.62 6.21
C LYS A 23 10.86 -1.62 7.36
N ALA A 24 12.02 -1.03 7.63
CA ALA A 24 12.16 0.00 8.68
C ALA A 24 11.22 1.20 8.43
N PHE A 25 11.09 1.64 7.17
CA PHE A 25 10.15 2.70 6.80
C PHE A 25 8.69 2.32 7.04
N LEU A 26 8.30 1.07 6.74
CA LEU A 26 6.94 0.57 6.92
C LEU A 26 6.60 0.24 8.39
N GLU A 27 7.58 0.12 9.26
CA GLU A 27 7.41 -0.17 10.70
C GLU A 27 7.55 1.09 11.57
N ARG A 28 8.05 2.21 11.03
CA ARG A 28 8.25 3.46 11.79
C ARG A 28 6.95 3.95 12.47
N PRO A 29 7.01 4.50 13.69
CA PRO A 29 5.86 5.17 14.30
C PRO A 29 5.29 6.25 13.39
N ILE A 30 3.97 6.45 13.42
CA ILE A 30 3.31 7.52 12.67
C ILE A 30 3.15 8.69 13.63
N GLU A 31 4.09 9.63 13.58
CA GLU A 31 4.12 10.80 14.47
C GLU A 31 3.42 12.01 13.83
N GLY A 32 2.85 12.88 14.67
CA GLY A 32 2.22 14.13 14.26
C GLY A 32 0.76 14.02 13.80
N ASP A 33 0.21 15.15 13.39
CA ASP A 33 -1.20 15.26 12.97
C ASP A 33 -1.36 14.98 11.48
N TRP A 34 -2.27 14.04 11.17
CA TRP A 34 -2.61 13.62 9.81
C TRP A 34 -4.10 13.88 9.54
N PRO A 35 -4.49 15.12 9.20
CA PRO A 35 -5.89 15.49 8.99
C PRO A 35 -6.58 14.73 7.85
N TYR A 36 -5.83 14.15 6.91
CA TYR A 36 -6.39 13.36 5.82
C TYR A 36 -5.59 12.09 5.55
N LEU A 37 -6.30 11.02 5.25
CA LEU A 37 -5.73 9.73 4.85
C LEU A 37 -6.43 9.23 3.58
N TRP A 38 -5.63 8.99 2.53
CA TRP A 38 -6.07 8.30 1.32
C TRP A 38 -5.52 6.89 1.31
N ILE A 39 -6.39 5.92 1.02
CA ILE A 39 -5.98 4.52 0.88
C ILE A 39 -6.54 3.99 -0.42
N ASP A 40 -5.66 3.40 -1.22
CA ASP A 40 -6.02 2.80 -2.51
C ASP A 40 -5.37 1.42 -2.67
N ALA A 41 -5.92 0.61 -3.57
CA ALA A 41 -5.38 -0.69 -3.92
C ALA A 41 -5.18 -0.80 -5.44
N THR A 42 -3.99 -1.24 -5.85
CA THR A 42 -3.66 -1.46 -7.26
C THR A 42 -3.20 -2.89 -7.50
N TYR A 43 -3.53 -3.45 -8.66
CA TYR A 43 -3.14 -4.81 -9.03
C TYR A 43 -1.90 -4.82 -9.91
N LEU A 44 -0.81 -5.38 -9.38
CA LEU A 44 0.44 -5.59 -10.10
C LEU A 44 0.56 -7.05 -10.57
N LYS A 45 1.32 -7.27 -11.63
CA LYS A 45 1.66 -8.62 -12.12
C LYS A 45 3.04 -9.00 -11.59
N ARG A 46 3.11 -10.04 -10.76
CA ARG A 46 4.36 -10.57 -10.21
C ARG A 46 4.76 -11.84 -10.97
N ARG A 47 6.06 -11.96 -11.30
CA ARG A 47 6.65 -13.16 -11.90
C ARG A 47 7.49 -13.91 -10.85
N GLY A 48 7.23 -15.21 -10.72
CA GLY A 48 7.95 -16.12 -9.82
C GLY A 48 7.60 -17.57 -10.15
N GLY A 49 7.98 -18.03 -11.35
CA GLY A 49 7.57 -19.31 -11.94
C GLY A 49 6.27 -19.22 -12.75
N ARG A 50 5.28 -18.43 -12.30
CA ARG A 50 4.07 -18.07 -13.07
C ARG A 50 3.68 -16.60 -12.87
N ILE A 51 2.92 -16.04 -13.79
CA ILE A 51 2.40 -14.66 -13.68
C ILE A 51 1.16 -14.68 -12.78
N VAL A 52 1.23 -14.03 -11.62
CA VAL A 52 0.10 -13.86 -10.71
C VAL A 52 -0.24 -12.39 -10.53
N SER A 53 -1.53 -12.10 -10.40
CA SER A 53 -1.99 -10.76 -9.99
C SER A 53 -1.88 -10.66 -8.48
N VAL A 54 -1.19 -9.63 -7.98
CA VAL A 54 -1.12 -9.30 -6.55
C VAL A 54 -1.76 -7.95 -6.31
N ALA A 55 -2.48 -7.80 -5.21
CA ALA A 55 -3.04 -6.54 -4.77
C ALA A 55 -2.00 -5.80 -3.92
N VAL A 56 -1.78 -4.53 -4.19
CA VAL A 56 -0.90 -3.66 -3.41
C VAL A 56 -1.75 -2.54 -2.84
N ILE A 57 -1.87 -2.51 -1.52
CA ILE A 57 -2.60 -1.48 -0.78
C ILE A 57 -1.60 -0.43 -0.34
N ILE A 58 -1.91 0.84 -0.55
CA ILE A 58 -1.04 1.98 -0.19
C ILE A 58 -1.86 3.00 0.60
N ALA A 59 -1.32 3.42 1.74
CA ALA A 59 -1.87 4.52 2.54
C ALA A 59 -0.99 5.76 2.42
N VAL A 60 -1.60 6.89 2.05
CA VAL A 60 -0.98 8.21 1.93
C VAL A 60 -1.66 9.18 2.87
N GLY A 61 -0.93 9.68 3.84
CA GLY A 61 -1.36 10.74 4.74
C GLY A 61 -1.06 12.12 4.18
N VAL A 62 -1.89 13.09 4.52
CA VAL A 62 -1.56 14.52 4.38
C VAL A 62 -1.30 15.05 5.79
N ASN A 63 -0.10 15.60 6.02
CA ASN A 63 0.24 16.19 7.32
C ASN A 63 -0.41 17.58 7.49
N ALA A 64 -0.28 18.19 8.67
CA ALA A 64 -0.79 19.53 8.94
C ALA A 64 -0.25 20.62 7.98
N ASP A 65 0.95 20.44 7.43
CA ASP A 65 1.56 21.35 6.45
C ASP A 65 1.05 21.13 5.00
N GLY A 66 0.12 20.18 4.80
CA GLY A 66 -0.40 19.84 3.48
C GLY A 66 0.50 18.92 2.64
N ARG A 67 1.59 18.39 3.22
CA ARG A 67 2.52 17.47 2.54
C ARG A 67 1.98 16.05 2.55
N ARG A 68 2.09 15.38 1.41
CA ARG A 68 1.65 14.00 1.21
C ARG A 68 2.79 13.04 1.47
N GLU A 69 2.56 12.06 2.34
CA GLU A 69 3.56 11.05 2.66
C GLU A 69 2.95 9.65 2.70
N VAL A 70 3.71 8.65 2.25
CA VAL A 70 3.30 7.25 2.38
C VAL A 70 3.46 6.84 3.84
N LEU A 71 2.36 6.41 4.45
CA LEU A 71 2.34 5.94 5.83
C LEU A 71 2.50 4.42 5.91
N GLY A 72 2.03 3.69 4.90
CA GLY A 72 2.14 2.24 4.87
C GLY A 72 1.79 1.64 3.51
N MET A 73 2.24 0.41 3.30
CA MET A 73 1.96 -0.40 2.12
C MET A 73 1.90 -1.87 2.53
N GLU A 74 1.00 -2.63 1.90
CA GLU A 74 0.92 -4.09 2.07
C GLU A 74 0.67 -4.77 0.72
N VAL A 75 1.31 -5.92 0.49
CA VAL A 75 1.09 -6.74 -0.69
C VAL A 75 0.28 -7.97 -0.29
N GLY A 76 -0.91 -8.10 -0.86
CA GLY A 76 -1.83 -9.22 -0.64
C GLY A 76 -1.99 -10.10 -1.88
N THR A 77 -2.38 -11.35 -1.66
CA THR A 77 -2.75 -12.28 -2.74
C THR A 77 -4.12 -11.98 -3.36
N SER A 78 -4.95 -11.16 -2.69
CA SER A 78 -6.24 -10.65 -3.17
C SER A 78 -6.66 -9.37 -2.41
N GLU A 79 -7.73 -8.68 -2.81
CA GLU A 79 -8.35 -7.57 -2.04
C GLU A 79 -9.35 -8.08 -0.98
N ALA A 80 -9.09 -9.23 -0.37
CA ALA A 80 -10.01 -9.80 0.61
C ALA A 80 -10.08 -8.92 1.88
N GLU A 81 -11.26 -8.90 2.51
CA GLU A 81 -11.54 -8.16 3.75
C GLU A 81 -10.50 -8.38 4.87
N PRO A 82 -9.94 -9.60 5.09
CA PRO A 82 -8.92 -9.80 6.12
C PRO A 82 -7.65 -8.99 5.88
N ILE A 83 -7.28 -8.76 4.61
CA ILE A 83 -6.07 -8.01 4.25
C ILE A 83 -6.26 -6.52 4.56
N TRP A 84 -7.42 -5.97 4.25
CA TRP A 84 -7.79 -4.60 4.62
C TRP A 84 -7.84 -4.42 6.13
N THR A 85 -8.45 -5.36 6.84
CA THR A 85 -8.57 -5.32 8.30
C THR A 85 -7.19 -5.33 8.95
N GLU A 86 -6.31 -6.23 8.53
CA GLU A 86 -4.97 -6.31 9.08
C GLU A 86 -4.12 -5.08 8.73
N PHE A 87 -4.24 -4.57 7.50
CA PHE A 87 -3.55 -3.35 7.09
C PHE A 87 -3.96 -2.13 7.93
N LEU A 88 -5.25 -1.90 8.12
CA LEU A 88 -5.76 -0.80 8.93
C LEU A 88 -5.35 -0.97 10.41
N ARG A 89 -5.39 -2.19 10.95
CA ARG A 89 -4.91 -2.48 12.30
C ARG A 89 -3.41 -2.17 12.46
N LYS A 90 -2.57 -2.50 11.47
CA LYS A 90 -1.14 -2.15 11.48
C LYS A 90 -0.95 -0.62 11.57
N LEU A 91 -1.69 0.15 10.79
CA LEU A 91 -1.62 1.62 10.84
C LEU A 91 -2.05 2.15 12.21
N THR A 92 -3.18 1.69 12.75
CA THR A 92 -3.66 2.13 14.08
C THR A 92 -2.69 1.77 15.21
N ARG A 93 -2.04 0.59 15.15
CA ARG A 93 -1.01 0.22 16.14
C ARG A 93 0.20 1.16 16.10
N ARG A 94 0.61 1.59 14.91
CA ARG A 94 1.76 2.50 14.71
C ARG A 94 1.46 3.94 15.09
N ASP A 95 0.22 4.37 14.92
CA ASP A 95 -0.28 5.67 15.39
C ASP A 95 -0.36 5.74 16.92
N ARG A 96 -0.96 4.73 17.57
CA ARG A 96 -1.03 4.67 19.05
C ARG A 96 0.33 4.55 19.72
N ALA A 97 1.31 3.96 19.06
CA ALA A 97 2.68 3.90 19.56
C ALA A 97 3.35 5.29 19.58
N ALA A 98 2.83 6.26 18.82
CA ALA A 98 3.37 7.61 18.71
C ALA A 98 2.62 8.65 19.57
N SER A 99 1.36 8.42 19.94
CA SER A 99 0.51 9.43 20.60
C SER A 99 0.27 9.16 22.09
N SER A 100 0.77 10.05 22.97
CA SER A 100 0.26 10.21 24.34
C SER A 100 -0.92 11.21 24.44
N SER A 101 -1.20 11.92 23.35
CA SER A 101 -2.28 12.92 23.28
C SER A 101 -2.59 13.32 21.83
N SER A 102 -3.43 12.56 21.11
CA SER A 102 -4.08 13.11 19.91
C SER A 102 -5.41 12.43 19.63
N SER A 103 -6.36 13.22 19.12
CA SER A 103 -7.66 12.75 18.67
C SER A 103 -7.51 11.74 17.52
N PRO A 104 -8.36 10.71 17.44
CA PRO A 104 -8.29 9.71 16.38
C PRO A 104 -8.44 10.36 14.99
N MET A 105 -7.61 9.92 14.03
CA MET A 105 -7.60 10.43 12.66
C MET A 105 -8.99 10.33 12.00
N PRO A 106 -9.48 11.38 11.32
CA PRO A 106 -10.71 11.31 10.54
C PRO A 106 -10.47 10.48 9.26
N MET A 107 -10.90 9.21 9.28
CA MET A 107 -10.83 8.30 8.13
C MET A 107 -11.91 8.64 7.09
N LYS A 108 -11.55 9.35 6.02
CA LYS A 108 -12.37 9.41 4.79
C LYS A 108 -11.81 8.46 3.74
N ALA A 109 -12.31 7.22 3.71
CA ALA A 109 -11.98 6.25 2.69
C ALA A 109 -12.65 6.61 1.35
N SER A 110 -11.96 7.37 0.50
CA SER A 110 -12.34 7.54 -0.91
C SER A 110 -11.76 6.37 -1.70
N ARG A 111 -12.57 5.33 -1.94
CA ARG A 111 -12.21 4.26 -2.88
C ARG A 111 -12.34 4.81 -4.30
N ARG A 112 -11.24 4.92 -5.05
CA ARG A 112 -11.36 4.96 -6.51
C ARG A 112 -11.65 3.53 -6.99
N PRO A 113 -12.69 3.30 -7.81
CA PRO A 113 -12.89 1.98 -8.37
C PRO A 113 -11.69 1.65 -9.27
N SER A 114 -10.97 0.58 -8.93
CA SER A 114 -9.93 0.03 -9.79
C SER A 114 -10.54 -0.31 -11.16
N PRO A 115 -9.91 0.10 -12.28
CA PRO A 115 -10.46 -0.14 -13.62
C PRO A 115 -10.69 -1.63 -13.95
N ARG A 116 -10.08 -2.55 -13.18
CA ARG A 116 -10.33 -4.00 -13.34
C ARG A 116 -11.65 -4.48 -12.72
N CYS A 117 -12.21 -3.78 -11.73
CA CYS A 117 -13.47 -4.17 -11.10
C CYS A 117 -14.67 -3.87 -12.03
N CYS A 118 -14.57 -2.78 -12.80
CA CYS A 118 -15.55 -2.42 -13.83
C CYS A 118 -15.61 -3.43 -14.99
N ALA A 119 -14.48 -4.08 -15.32
CA ALA A 119 -14.42 -5.04 -16.43
C ALA A 119 -15.14 -6.38 -16.14
N ARG A 120 -15.53 -6.67 -14.89
CA ARG A 120 -16.18 -7.94 -14.52
C ARG A 120 -17.71 -7.85 -14.35
N HIS A 121 -18.28 -6.65 -14.29
CA HIS A 121 -19.73 -6.44 -14.08
C HIS A 121 -20.49 -5.94 -15.33
N GLY A 122 -19.83 -5.91 -16.50
CA GLY A 122 -20.41 -5.36 -17.74
C GLY A 122 -21.10 -6.38 -18.67
N ARG A 123 -21.70 -7.47 -18.17
CA ARG A 123 -22.55 -8.35 -18.99
C ARG A 123 -23.74 -8.84 -18.17
N GLY A 124 -24.89 -8.20 -18.35
CA GLY A 124 -26.17 -8.73 -17.89
C GLY A 124 -27.21 -7.67 -17.56
N ALA A 125 -27.76 -7.01 -18.59
CA ALA A 125 -29.12 -6.47 -18.56
C ALA A 125 -29.49 -5.93 -19.96
N ALA A 126 -29.92 -6.82 -20.85
CA ALA A 126 -30.71 -6.46 -22.02
C ALA A 126 -31.49 -7.68 -22.49
N SER A 127 -32.64 -7.94 -21.86
CA SER A 127 -33.80 -8.61 -22.46
C SER A 127 -34.92 -8.71 -21.42
N THR A 128 -35.98 -7.94 -21.59
CA THR A 128 -37.35 -8.43 -21.81
C THR A 128 -38.28 -7.23 -22.03
N SER A 129 -38.97 -7.30 -23.17
CA SER A 129 -40.28 -6.75 -23.57
C SER A 129 -40.88 -5.57 -22.82
#